data_AF-A0A6G3QY76-F1
#
_entry.id   AF-A0A6G3QY76-F1
#
_cell.length_a   1.000
_cell.length_b   1.000
_cell.length_c   1.000
_cell.angle_alpha   90.00
_cell.angle_beta   90.00
_cell.angle_gamma   90.00
#
_symmetry.space_group_name_H-M   'P 1'
#
loop_
_entity.id
_entity.type
_entity.pdbx_description
1 polymer ?
#
loop_
_entity_poly.entity_id
_entity_poly.type
_entity_poly.pdbx_seq_one_letter_code
_entity_poly.pdbx_strand_id
1 'polypeptide(L)'
;MSEPREVICRPRWAGTLWFLAGLCAAGTSAAVALAVATGALPWLIPALLCASAGVAALHRATGRVRADAHGLHVGSLVRSRSVPWADIADLRVHLKYANTPRTQDVRRTVLVLTDGRKRVLPLPIGVTAHDPYFDATLDALRALHRRHGDPRSDHLPVVSHRTAGRGWTVSLLFCVLLLAGAGLAAWAVPQAQSHERDWRSAAPCGPAGTSADGDADCLRTLPATIERTEPNRPKKGSWLHLADGRPVDRVAVSETAAREFRAGDRVRLTLWRGSVMKVEGERHVWQSHVTGGGEVAVLAAALALGAGYPAARIVLRLRARRRPDDEVLPSAAPFVAALVGTGLWLLPLGYVHSEAPLGTRATLGWAGAGSLVSLALLTWAWRATRAGTPGAPTAPDTAEETFIPARFLEATDYNPHHFGTHVVVGGGEPPAVTPHPGPGRYAARPIPVHRLTLKTVRRARGGDGESVPKNWHVAELDDAGTPVHLTAAPADLPRLLAALTDDRPPSGAPAAPDQEDLVTERGEHAG
;
A
#
# COMPACT_ATOMS: atom_id res chain seq x y z
N MET A 1 14.29 -37.04 28.59
CA MET A 1 14.72 -35.67 28.23
C MET A 1 15.41 -35.74 26.89
N SER A 2 14.75 -35.34 25.81
CA SER A 2 15.31 -35.37 24.45
C SER A 2 16.21 -34.15 24.22
N GLU A 3 17.43 -34.38 23.76
CA GLU A 3 18.35 -33.32 23.33
C GLU A 3 17.66 -32.41 22.28
N PRO A 4 17.88 -31.09 22.34
CA PRO A 4 17.25 -30.17 21.41
C PRO A 4 17.72 -30.48 19.99
N ARG A 5 16.75 -30.83 19.14
CA ARG A 5 16.95 -31.18 17.74
C ARG A 5 17.54 -29.97 17.02
N GLU A 6 18.78 -30.09 16.58
CA GLU A 6 19.45 -29.12 15.74
C GLU A 6 18.56 -28.74 14.54
N VAL A 7 18.40 -27.44 14.27
CA VAL A 7 17.58 -26.96 13.15
C VAL A 7 18.49 -26.67 11.97
N ILE A 8 18.29 -27.37 10.86
CA ILE A 8 19.06 -27.19 9.63
C ILE A 8 18.10 -26.82 8.49
N CYS A 9 18.26 -25.63 7.93
CA CYS A 9 17.54 -25.17 6.76
C CYS A 9 18.43 -25.25 5.52
N ARG A 10 17.92 -25.92 4.47
CA ARG A 10 18.55 -26.00 3.14
C ARG A 10 17.55 -25.49 2.09
N PRO A 11 18.03 -24.97 0.95
CA PRO A 11 17.13 -24.45 -0.08
C PRO A 11 16.35 -25.60 -0.71
N ARG A 12 15.02 -25.52 -0.67
CA ARG A 12 14.10 -26.55 -1.22
C ARG A 12 14.33 -26.81 -2.70
N TRP A 13 14.81 -25.82 -3.46
CA TRP A 13 15.06 -25.90 -4.90
C TRP A 13 16.55 -25.78 -5.24
N ALA A 14 17.43 -26.35 -4.41
CA ALA A 14 18.87 -26.32 -4.63
C ALA A 14 19.23 -26.77 -6.06
N GLY A 15 18.69 -27.90 -6.53
CA GLY A 15 18.97 -28.44 -7.87
C GLY A 15 18.60 -27.48 -9.00
N THR A 16 17.41 -26.89 -8.97
CA THR A 16 16.96 -25.91 -9.98
C THR A 16 17.79 -24.63 -9.95
N LEU A 17 18.18 -24.15 -8.76
CA LEU A 17 19.03 -22.97 -8.62
C LEU A 17 20.46 -23.22 -9.13
N TRP A 18 21.00 -24.42 -8.90
CA TRP A 18 22.27 -24.86 -9.48
C TRP A 18 22.22 -24.94 -11.00
N PHE A 19 21.13 -25.50 -11.56
CA PHE A 19 20.91 -25.53 -13.01
C PHE A 19 20.84 -24.11 -13.61
N LEU A 20 20.09 -23.20 -12.98
CA LEU A 20 20.02 -21.80 -13.39
C LEU A 20 21.37 -21.10 -13.32
N ALA A 21 22.16 -21.33 -12.27
CA ALA A 21 23.51 -20.79 -12.17
C ALA A 21 24.41 -21.28 -13.32
N GLY A 22 24.33 -22.58 -13.66
CA GLY A 22 25.02 -23.16 -14.82
C GLY A 22 24.57 -22.55 -16.15
N LEU A 23 23.26 -22.40 -16.36
CA LEU A 23 22.69 -21.78 -17.57
C LEU A 23 23.14 -20.31 -17.72
N CYS A 24 23.11 -19.55 -16.63
CA CYS A 24 23.57 -18.17 -16.60
C CYS A 24 25.08 -18.05 -16.88
N ALA A 25 25.89 -18.98 -16.36
CA ALA A 25 27.32 -19.03 -16.66
C ALA A 25 27.57 -19.29 -18.16
N ALA A 26 26.88 -20.28 -18.74
CA ALA A 26 26.96 -20.57 -20.17
C ALA A 26 26.53 -19.37 -21.04
N GLY A 27 25.41 -18.71 -20.68
CA GLY A 27 24.93 -17.52 -21.37
C GLY A 27 25.90 -16.34 -21.28
N THR A 28 26.56 -16.15 -20.12
CA THR A 28 27.60 -15.13 -19.95
C THR A 28 28.79 -15.41 -20.87
N SER A 29 29.29 -16.65 -20.89
CA SER A 29 30.41 -17.04 -21.75
C SER A 29 30.08 -16.87 -23.23
N ALA A 30 28.88 -17.25 -23.67
CA ALA A 30 28.44 -17.09 -25.05
C ALA A 30 28.34 -15.60 -25.45
N ALA A 31 27.77 -14.75 -24.59
CA ALA A 31 27.65 -13.32 -24.85
C ALA A 31 29.01 -12.61 -24.89
N VAL A 32 29.96 -13.00 -24.04
CA VAL A 32 31.34 -12.48 -24.09
C VAL A 32 32.05 -12.94 -25.36
N ALA A 33 31.91 -14.21 -25.74
CA ALA A 33 32.48 -14.73 -27.00
C ALA A 33 31.92 -13.99 -28.22
N LEU A 34 30.61 -13.71 -28.24
CA LEU A 34 29.97 -12.91 -29.28
C LEU A 34 30.45 -11.46 -29.29
N ALA A 35 30.64 -10.84 -28.12
CA ALA A 35 31.20 -9.49 -28.01
C ALA A 35 32.62 -9.42 -28.61
N VAL A 36 33.46 -10.42 -28.34
CA VAL A 36 34.83 -10.52 -28.88
C VAL A 36 34.81 -10.79 -30.39
N ALA A 37 33.98 -11.74 -30.84
CA ALA A 37 33.93 -12.13 -32.26
C ALA A 37 33.33 -11.05 -33.17
N THR A 38 32.39 -10.25 -32.66
CA THR A 38 31.69 -9.22 -33.45
C THR A 38 32.19 -7.80 -33.20
N GLY A 39 33.03 -7.59 -32.17
CA GLY A 39 33.43 -6.25 -31.71
C GLY A 39 32.29 -5.41 -31.13
N ALA A 40 31.08 -5.96 -31.00
CA ALA A 40 29.90 -5.23 -30.59
C ALA A 40 29.74 -5.22 -29.06
N LEU A 41 30.11 -4.08 -28.44
CA LEU A 41 29.94 -3.79 -27.01
C LEU A 41 28.52 -4.03 -26.44
N PRO A 42 27.39 -3.90 -27.19
CA PRO A 42 26.06 -4.18 -26.65
C PRO A 42 25.88 -5.60 -26.08
N TRP A 43 26.66 -6.59 -26.51
CA TRP A 43 26.63 -7.95 -25.95
C TRP A 43 27.13 -8.05 -24.50
N LEU A 44 27.81 -7.02 -23.99
CA LEU A 44 28.20 -6.95 -22.58
C LEU A 44 27.00 -6.75 -21.65
N ILE A 45 25.91 -6.15 -22.14
CA ILE A 45 24.69 -5.94 -21.36
C ILE A 45 24.03 -7.30 -21.00
N PRO A 46 23.70 -8.18 -21.95
CA PRO A 46 23.17 -9.50 -21.61
C PRO A 46 24.20 -10.35 -20.86
N ALA A 47 25.50 -10.23 -21.13
CA ALA A 47 26.53 -10.91 -20.34
C ALA A 47 26.48 -10.52 -18.85
N LEU A 48 26.41 -9.22 -18.54
CA LEU A 48 26.32 -8.72 -17.17
C LEU A 48 25.00 -9.14 -16.48
N LEU A 49 23.89 -9.11 -17.22
CA LEU A 49 22.59 -9.56 -16.71
C LEU A 49 22.61 -11.06 -16.39
N CYS A 50 23.14 -11.90 -17.28
CA CYS A 50 23.31 -13.33 -17.04
C CYS A 50 24.26 -13.58 -15.86
N ALA A 51 25.40 -12.90 -15.79
CA ALA A 51 26.36 -13.05 -14.71
C ALA A 51 25.74 -12.70 -13.35
N SER A 52 25.06 -11.55 -13.25
CA SER A 52 24.42 -11.12 -12.01
C SER A 52 23.28 -12.06 -11.58
N ALA A 53 22.48 -12.56 -12.52
CA ALA A 53 21.45 -13.57 -12.26
C ALA A 53 22.06 -14.90 -11.78
N GLY A 54 23.15 -15.35 -12.40
CA GLY A 54 23.88 -16.56 -12.01
C GLY A 54 24.47 -16.47 -10.62
N VAL A 55 25.13 -15.35 -10.29
CA VAL A 55 25.65 -15.08 -8.94
C VAL A 55 24.53 -15.07 -7.91
N ALA A 56 23.38 -14.45 -8.22
CA ALA A 56 22.23 -14.45 -7.32
C ALA A 56 21.64 -15.86 -7.12
N ALA A 57 21.57 -16.67 -8.18
CA ALA A 57 21.10 -18.07 -8.11
C ALA A 57 22.05 -18.92 -7.26
N LEU A 58 23.36 -18.80 -7.48
CA LEU A 58 24.39 -19.51 -6.71
C LEU A 58 24.37 -19.13 -5.22
N HIS A 59 24.23 -17.84 -4.90
CA HIS A 59 24.13 -17.38 -3.52
C HIS A 59 22.87 -17.95 -2.83
N ARG A 60 21.76 -18.11 -3.56
CA ARG A 60 20.54 -18.73 -3.01
C ARG A 60 20.65 -20.25 -2.88
N ALA A 61 21.28 -20.93 -3.85
CA ALA A 61 21.48 -22.38 -3.84
C ALA A 61 22.36 -22.83 -2.67
N THR A 62 23.24 -21.95 -2.20
CA THR A 62 24.28 -22.26 -1.21
C THR A 62 23.99 -21.69 0.16
N GLY A 63 22.89 -20.92 0.30
CA GLY A 63 22.42 -20.42 1.57
C GLY A 63 22.04 -21.57 2.51
N ARG A 64 22.65 -21.60 3.69
CA ARG A 64 22.39 -22.56 4.76
C ARG A 64 22.18 -21.78 6.06
N VAL A 65 21.21 -22.22 6.84
CA VAL A 65 20.99 -21.73 8.20
C VAL A 65 20.98 -22.94 9.11
N ARG A 66 21.85 -22.94 10.12
CA ARG A 66 21.93 -23.97 11.15
C ARG A 66 21.77 -23.28 12.51
N ALA A 67 20.94 -23.84 13.38
CA ALA A 67 20.78 -23.35 14.74
C ALA A 67 21.06 -24.48 15.71
N ASP A 68 21.89 -24.20 16.70
CA ASP A 68 22.24 -25.11 17.78
C ASP A 68 22.22 -24.38 19.14
N ALA A 69 22.69 -25.02 20.21
CA ALA A 69 22.72 -24.44 21.54
C ALA A 69 23.63 -23.20 21.64
N HIS A 70 24.63 -23.05 20.77
CA HIS A 70 25.61 -21.97 20.82
C HIS A 70 25.15 -20.73 20.06
N GLY A 71 24.32 -20.91 19.04
CA GLY A 71 23.78 -19.79 18.28
C GLY A 71 23.22 -20.17 16.92
N LEU A 72 23.09 -19.14 16.10
CA LEU A 72 22.64 -19.24 14.73
C LEU A 72 23.81 -19.06 13.76
N HIS A 73 24.03 -20.08 12.94
CA HIS A 73 25.07 -20.12 11.92
C HIS A 73 24.43 -19.90 10.55
N VAL A 74 24.77 -18.79 9.92
CA VAL A 74 24.31 -18.41 8.59
C VAL A 74 25.50 -18.51 7.63
N GLY A 75 25.37 -19.41 6.64
CA GLY A 75 26.41 -19.65 5.64
C GLY A 75 25.90 -19.48 4.22
N SER A 76 26.75 -18.94 3.36
CA SER A 76 26.74 -19.21 1.91
C SER A 76 28.13 -19.73 1.52
N LEU A 77 28.32 -20.15 0.26
CA LEU A 77 29.64 -20.59 -0.23
C LEU A 77 30.76 -19.55 0.03
N VAL A 78 30.42 -18.27 0.04
CA VAL A 78 31.38 -17.16 0.13
C VAL A 78 31.53 -16.65 1.56
N ARG A 79 30.54 -16.89 2.43
CA ARG A 79 30.54 -16.29 3.77
C ARG A 79 29.78 -17.12 4.78
N SER A 80 30.48 -17.65 5.78
CA SER A 80 29.88 -18.18 7.00
C SER A 80 29.97 -17.13 8.11
N ARG A 81 28.93 -17.05 8.94
CA ARG A 81 28.90 -16.26 10.15
C ARG A 81 28.10 -17.00 11.21
N SER A 82 28.64 -17.05 12.42
CA SER A 82 27.91 -17.44 13.61
C SER A 82 27.43 -16.18 14.34
N VAL A 83 26.26 -16.26 14.96
CA VAL A 83 25.72 -15.23 15.85
C VAL A 83 25.23 -15.94 17.11
N PRO A 84 25.80 -15.67 18.28
CA PRO A 84 25.37 -16.30 19.52
C PRO A 84 23.97 -15.82 19.91
N TRP A 85 23.23 -16.64 20.65
CA TRP A 85 21.86 -16.30 21.07
C TRP A 85 21.78 -15.02 21.92
N ALA A 86 22.83 -14.71 22.70
CA ALA A 86 22.92 -13.49 23.51
C ALA A 86 22.95 -12.19 22.67
N ASP A 87 23.46 -12.26 21.43
CA ASP A 87 23.51 -11.12 20.52
C ASP A 87 22.21 -10.95 19.71
N ILE A 88 21.27 -11.90 19.84
CA ILE A 88 19.99 -11.90 19.15
C ILE A 88 18.95 -11.38 20.13
N ALA A 89 18.48 -10.15 19.90
CA ALA A 89 17.39 -9.57 20.67
C ALA A 89 16.04 -10.21 20.32
N ASP A 90 15.83 -10.54 19.04
CA ASP A 90 14.54 -11.06 18.58
C ASP A 90 14.58 -11.70 17.18
N LEU A 91 13.60 -12.57 16.93
CA LEU A 91 13.30 -13.17 15.62
C LEU A 91 11.99 -12.61 15.09
N ARG A 92 12.01 -12.11 13.85
CA ARG A 92 10.84 -11.45 13.25
C ARG A 92 10.50 -12.03 11.89
N VAL A 93 9.24 -11.87 11.48
CA VAL A 93 8.80 -12.21 10.12
C VAL A 93 8.59 -10.94 9.33
N HIS A 94 9.27 -10.81 8.19
CA HIS A 94 9.01 -9.77 7.23
C HIS A 94 8.12 -10.32 6.12
N LEU A 95 6.91 -9.77 6.02
CA LEU A 95 5.91 -10.15 5.03
C LEU A 95 5.97 -9.18 3.83
N LYS A 96 6.26 -9.72 2.65
CA LYS A 96 6.31 -9.00 1.38
C LYS A 96 5.26 -9.57 0.42
N TYR A 97 4.29 -8.75 0.05
CA TYR A 97 3.31 -9.07 -0.98
C TYR A 97 4.01 -9.17 -2.33
N ALA A 98 3.88 -10.33 -2.97
CA ALA A 98 4.36 -10.54 -4.32
C ALA A 98 3.28 -10.19 -5.35
N ASN A 99 1.99 -10.18 -4.97
CA ASN A 99 0.84 -9.87 -5.84
C ASN A 99 0.91 -10.61 -7.20
N THR A 100 1.35 -11.86 -7.15
CA THR A 100 1.38 -12.74 -8.33
C THR A 100 0.39 -13.89 -8.13
N PRO A 101 -0.27 -14.39 -9.18
CA PRO A 101 -1.26 -15.47 -9.05
C PRO A 101 -0.68 -16.76 -8.47
N ARG A 102 0.64 -16.95 -8.52
CA ARG A 102 1.35 -18.12 -7.96
C ARG A 102 1.91 -17.89 -6.54
N THR A 103 1.97 -16.65 -6.07
CA THR A 103 2.58 -16.29 -4.79
C THR A 103 1.90 -15.02 -4.30
N GLN A 104 1.03 -15.18 -3.30
CA GLN A 104 0.35 -14.04 -2.67
C GLN A 104 1.33 -13.32 -1.73
N ASP A 105 1.96 -14.07 -0.82
CA ASP A 105 2.85 -13.53 0.21
C ASP A 105 4.19 -14.26 0.29
N VAL A 106 5.27 -13.48 0.37
CA VAL A 106 6.62 -13.98 0.67
C VAL A 106 6.96 -13.62 2.11
N ARG A 107 7.14 -14.64 2.95
CA ARG A 107 7.50 -14.53 4.36
C ARG A 107 8.99 -14.83 4.52
N ARG A 108 9.73 -13.92 5.16
CA ARG A 108 11.16 -14.08 5.44
C ARG A 108 11.47 -13.82 6.89
N THR A 109 12.32 -14.64 7.47
CA THR A 109 12.79 -14.41 8.84
C THR A 109 13.86 -13.32 8.87
N VAL A 110 13.77 -12.43 9.85
CA VAL A 110 14.71 -11.33 10.08
C VAL A 110 15.21 -11.42 11.52
N LEU A 111 16.53 -11.49 11.67
CA LEU A 111 17.21 -11.36 12.94
C LEU A 111 17.26 -9.89 13.33
N VAL A 112 16.95 -9.61 14.59
CA VAL A 112 17.25 -8.33 15.21
C VAL A 112 18.32 -8.54 16.25
N LEU A 113 19.47 -7.93 16.00
CA LEU A 113 20.59 -7.99 16.90
C LEU A 113 20.39 -7.03 18.08
N THR A 114 21.07 -7.29 19.19
CA THR A 114 20.99 -6.47 20.41
C THR A 114 21.39 -5.01 20.16
N ASP A 115 22.30 -4.78 19.20
CA ASP A 115 22.73 -3.46 18.71
C ASP A 115 21.72 -2.74 17.79
N GLY A 116 20.55 -3.33 17.56
CA GLY A 116 19.48 -2.79 16.71
C GLY A 116 19.66 -3.02 15.21
N ARG A 117 20.78 -3.62 14.76
CA ARG A 117 20.95 -3.99 13.35
C ARG A 117 20.01 -5.14 13.00
N LYS A 118 19.36 -5.00 11.84
CA LYS A 118 18.43 -6.01 11.30
C LYS A 118 19.10 -6.78 10.18
N ARG A 119 18.99 -8.11 10.18
CA ARG A 119 19.55 -8.97 9.13
C ARG A 119 18.50 -9.95 8.63
N VAL A 120 18.25 -9.93 7.33
CA VAL A 120 17.34 -10.89 6.70
C VAL A 120 18.06 -12.23 6.58
N LEU A 121 17.44 -13.29 7.08
CA LEU A 121 17.95 -14.63 6.91
C LEU A 121 17.71 -15.12 5.47
N PRO A 122 18.65 -15.87 4.89
CA PRO A 122 18.44 -16.46 3.58
C PRO A 122 17.35 -17.55 3.60
N LEU A 123 17.17 -18.22 4.75
CA LEU A 123 16.19 -19.28 5.00
C LEU A 123 15.71 -19.21 6.47
N PRO A 124 14.53 -19.74 6.81
CA PRO A 124 13.51 -20.29 5.90
C PRO A 124 12.79 -19.18 5.10
N ILE A 125 12.19 -19.55 3.97
CA ILE A 125 11.34 -18.68 3.15
C ILE A 125 9.98 -19.35 2.99
N GLY A 126 8.91 -18.66 3.37
CA GLY A 126 7.54 -19.05 3.08
C GLY A 126 7.04 -18.32 1.84
N VAL A 127 6.35 -19.02 0.95
CA VAL A 127 5.77 -18.46 -0.29
C VAL A 127 4.23 -18.49 -0.31
N THR A 128 3.64 -19.00 0.77
CA THR A 128 2.20 -19.05 1.01
C THR A 128 1.89 -18.51 2.39
N ALA A 129 0.62 -18.12 2.63
CA ALA A 129 0.15 -17.64 3.93
C ALA A 129 0.33 -18.69 5.04
N HIS A 130 0.12 -19.97 4.70
CA HIS A 130 0.42 -21.12 5.55
C HIS A 130 1.41 -22.02 4.81
N ASP A 131 2.62 -22.16 5.34
CA ASP A 131 3.68 -23.01 4.79
C ASP A 131 4.18 -23.82 5.97
N PRO A 132 3.66 -25.04 6.17
CA PRO A 132 3.93 -25.84 7.36
C PRO A 132 5.42 -26.00 7.64
N TYR A 133 6.26 -26.04 6.59
CA TYR A 133 7.70 -26.13 6.74
C TYR A 133 8.29 -24.83 7.31
N PHE A 134 7.86 -23.67 6.80
CA PHE A 134 8.30 -22.37 7.32
C PHE A 134 7.87 -22.19 8.78
N ASP A 135 6.60 -22.47 9.07
CA ASP A 135 5.98 -22.27 10.37
C ASP A 135 6.66 -23.18 11.42
N ALA A 136 6.80 -24.49 11.14
CA ALA A 136 7.48 -25.42 12.05
C ALA A 136 8.97 -25.10 12.27
N THR A 137 9.66 -24.65 11.23
CA THR A 137 11.08 -24.26 11.34
C THR A 137 11.22 -23.00 12.19
N LEU A 138 10.34 -22.02 12.00
CA LEU A 138 10.36 -20.77 12.76
C LEU A 138 10.03 -21.01 14.23
N ASP A 139 9.05 -21.86 14.52
CA ASP A 139 8.71 -22.27 15.89
C ASP A 139 9.89 -22.97 16.57
N ALA A 140 10.60 -23.85 15.86
CA ALA A 140 11.80 -24.52 16.38
C ALA A 140 12.93 -23.51 16.68
N LEU A 141 13.20 -22.57 15.77
CA LEU A 141 14.18 -21.50 15.99
C LEU A 141 13.82 -20.64 17.20
N ARG A 142 12.53 -20.34 17.37
CA ARG A 142 12.04 -19.54 18.48
C ARG A 142 12.10 -20.26 19.81
N ALA A 143 11.81 -21.56 19.82
CA ALA A 143 11.99 -22.41 21.00
C ALA A 143 13.46 -22.47 21.44
N LEU A 144 14.40 -22.55 20.49
CA LEU A 144 15.84 -22.47 20.79
C LEU A 144 16.22 -21.09 21.36
N HIS A 145 15.72 -20.01 20.76
CA HIS A 145 16.00 -18.66 21.26
C HIS A 145 15.47 -18.44 22.68
N ARG A 146 14.25 -18.91 23.00
CA ARG A 146 13.70 -18.86 24.37
C ARG A 146 14.49 -19.68 25.39
N ARG A 147 15.19 -20.73 24.96
CA ARG A 147 15.98 -21.59 25.85
C ARG A 147 17.39 -21.07 26.09
N HIS A 148 18.03 -20.51 25.06
CA HIS A 148 19.46 -20.15 25.07
C HIS A 148 19.73 -18.64 25.00
N GLY A 149 18.70 -17.81 24.84
CA GLY A 149 18.80 -16.36 24.85
C GLY A 149 17.62 -15.73 25.58
N ASP A 150 17.51 -14.41 25.45
CA ASP A 150 16.46 -13.61 26.11
C ASP A 150 15.67 -12.83 25.05
N PRO A 151 14.59 -13.42 24.49
CA PRO A 151 13.79 -12.76 23.47
C PRO A 151 13.04 -11.56 24.05
N ARG A 152 13.20 -10.38 23.44
CA ARG A 152 12.50 -9.15 23.87
C ARG A 152 10.98 -9.19 23.73
N SER A 153 10.43 -10.16 23.00
CA SER A 153 8.99 -10.23 22.70
C SER A 153 8.46 -11.63 22.93
N ASP A 154 7.40 -11.70 23.74
CA ASP A 154 6.71 -12.95 24.09
C ASP A 154 5.97 -13.55 22.89
N HIS A 155 5.56 -12.70 21.93
CA HIS A 155 4.94 -13.04 20.65
C HIS A 155 5.89 -12.80 19.46
N LEU A 156 5.58 -13.39 18.30
CA LEU A 156 6.43 -13.33 17.11
C LEU A 156 6.10 -12.03 16.34
N PRO A 157 7.01 -11.04 16.27
CA PRO A 157 6.67 -9.79 15.61
C PRO A 157 6.66 -9.97 14.09
N VAL A 158 5.51 -9.68 13.48
CA VAL A 158 5.32 -9.72 12.03
C VAL A 158 5.34 -8.30 11.49
N VAL A 159 6.32 -7.98 10.66
CA VAL A 159 6.47 -6.70 9.97
C VAL A 159 5.87 -6.83 8.57
N SER A 160 4.76 -6.15 8.31
CA SER A 160 4.12 -6.08 7.00
C SER A 160 4.10 -4.64 6.45
N HIS A 161 3.55 -4.44 5.25
CA HIS A 161 3.51 -3.13 4.59
C HIS A 161 2.77 -2.04 5.40
N ARG A 162 1.85 -2.46 6.30
CA ARG A 162 1.04 -1.60 7.18
C ARG A 162 1.64 -1.34 8.56
N THR A 163 2.73 -2.00 8.93
CA THR A 163 3.33 -1.92 10.28
C THR A 163 4.38 -0.82 10.43
N ALA A 164 4.66 -0.42 11.67
CA ALA A 164 5.62 0.63 12.01
C ALA A 164 7.05 0.31 11.55
N GLY A 165 7.46 -0.96 11.62
CA GLY A 165 8.82 -1.40 11.34
C GLY A 165 9.21 -1.42 9.87
N ARG A 166 8.29 -1.05 8.96
CA ARG A 166 8.59 -0.96 7.53
C ARG A 166 9.42 0.30 7.22
N GLY A 167 10.56 0.11 6.55
CA GLY A 167 11.46 1.20 6.17
C GLY A 167 10.81 2.30 5.32
N TRP A 168 11.13 3.56 5.61
CA TRP A 168 10.57 4.78 5.01
C TRP A 168 11.32 5.29 3.77
N THR A 169 12.48 4.71 3.46
CA THR A 169 13.37 5.12 2.36
C THR A 169 12.66 5.21 1.01
N VAL A 170 11.81 4.24 0.67
CA VAL A 170 11.06 4.26 -0.59
C VAL A 170 10.07 5.42 -0.64
N SER A 171 9.39 5.70 0.47
CA SER A 171 8.48 6.85 0.57
C SER A 171 9.26 8.17 0.51
N LEU A 172 10.43 8.25 1.15
CA LEU A 172 11.31 9.42 1.07
C LEU A 172 11.76 9.67 -0.37
N LEU A 173 12.30 8.65 -1.03
CA LEU A 173 12.76 8.77 -2.42
C LEU A 173 11.62 9.25 -3.33
N PHE A 174 10.43 8.65 -3.20
CA PHE A 174 9.28 9.05 -4.00
C PHE A 174 8.80 10.48 -3.68
N CYS A 175 8.84 10.90 -2.42
CA CYS A 175 8.54 12.27 -2.02
C CYS A 175 9.52 13.27 -2.66
N VAL A 176 10.82 13.00 -2.56
CA VAL A 176 11.87 13.85 -3.13
C VAL A 176 11.75 13.94 -4.65
N LEU A 177 11.50 12.81 -5.34
CA LEU A 177 11.32 12.80 -6.80
C LEU A 177 10.10 13.62 -7.23
N LEU A 178 8.98 13.52 -6.52
CA LEU A 178 7.78 14.30 -6.83
C LEU A 178 8.00 15.80 -6.58
N LEU A 179 8.65 16.18 -5.48
CA LEU A 179 8.96 17.58 -5.19
C LEU A 179 9.98 18.17 -6.19
N ALA A 180 10.99 17.39 -6.57
CA ALA A 180 11.94 17.80 -7.61
C ALA A 180 11.24 17.98 -8.96
N GLY A 181 10.35 17.06 -9.33
CA GLY A 181 9.51 17.19 -10.53
C GLY A 181 8.59 18.41 -10.49
N ALA A 182 7.98 18.70 -9.33
CA ALA A 182 7.16 19.88 -9.14
C ALA A 182 7.98 21.18 -9.31
N GLY A 183 9.19 21.22 -8.74
CA GLY A 183 10.11 22.35 -8.89
C GLY A 183 10.55 22.58 -10.34
N LEU A 184 10.89 21.50 -11.07
CA LEU A 184 11.23 21.55 -12.50
C LEU A 184 10.06 22.05 -13.35
N ALA A 185 8.85 21.54 -13.11
CA ALA A 185 7.66 22.00 -13.81
C ALA A 185 7.37 23.48 -13.52
N ALA A 186 7.42 23.89 -12.24
CA ALA A 186 7.22 25.29 -11.86
C ALA A 186 8.24 26.24 -12.51
N TRP A 187 9.50 25.81 -12.61
CA TRP A 187 10.55 26.58 -13.29
C TRP A 187 10.31 26.72 -14.80
N ALA A 188 9.63 25.75 -15.43
CA ALA A 188 9.28 25.80 -16.85
C ALA A 188 8.02 26.64 -17.16
N VAL A 189 7.23 27.04 -16.14
CA VAL A 189 5.98 27.81 -16.34
C VAL A 189 6.21 29.11 -17.13
N PRO A 190 7.21 29.98 -16.81
CA PRO A 190 7.42 31.21 -17.56
C PRO A 190 7.80 30.95 -19.02
N GLN A 191 8.56 29.88 -19.29
CA GLN A 191 8.94 29.49 -20.66
C GLN A 191 7.74 28.96 -21.45
N ALA A 192 6.89 28.15 -20.83
CA ALA A 192 5.65 27.68 -21.45
C ALA A 192 4.70 28.86 -21.73
N GLN A 193 4.60 29.82 -20.80
CA GLN A 193 3.78 31.00 -20.98
C GLN A 193 4.33 31.94 -22.07
N SER A 194 5.66 32.11 -22.17
CA SER A 194 6.26 32.89 -23.26
C SER A 194 6.03 32.20 -24.60
N HIS A 195 6.23 30.90 -24.69
CA HIS A 195 6.00 30.13 -25.92
C HIS A 195 4.54 30.16 -26.38
N GLU A 196 3.59 30.06 -25.44
CA GLU A 196 2.15 30.22 -25.72
C GLU A 196 1.82 31.64 -26.22
N ARG A 197 2.41 32.67 -25.60
CA ARG A 197 2.26 34.07 -26.04
C ARG A 197 2.84 34.28 -27.43
N ASP A 198 4.05 33.80 -27.69
CA ASP A 198 4.71 33.89 -29.00
C ASP A 198 3.84 33.27 -30.10
N TRP A 199 3.30 32.08 -29.85
CA TRP A 199 2.37 31.40 -30.77
C TRP A 199 1.11 32.23 -31.03
N ARG A 200 0.48 32.77 -29.97
CA ARG A 200 -0.74 33.59 -30.09
C ARG A 200 -0.49 34.91 -30.82
N SER A 201 0.69 35.49 -30.70
CA SER A 201 1.07 36.74 -31.36
C SER A 201 1.75 36.55 -32.72
N ALA A 202 1.97 35.30 -33.16
CA ALA A 202 2.68 35.02 -34.39
C ALA A 202 1.93 35.60 -35.61
N ALA A 203 2.59 36.47 -36.35
CA ALA A 203 2.04 37.10 -37.55
C ALA A 203 2.36 36.27 -38.81
N PRO A 204 1.55 36.36 -39.88
CA PRO A 204 1.90 35.79 -41.18
C PRO A 204 3.24 36.30 -41.67
N CYS A 205 4.03 35.44 -42.31
CA CYS A 205 5.29 35.85 -42.92
C CYS A 205 5.04 36.92 -44.01
N GLY A 206 5.94 37.90 -44.09
CA GLY A 206 5.93 38.91 -45.15
C GLY A 206 6.20 38.33 -46.54
N PRO A 207 6.07 39.13 -47.61
CA PRO A 207 6.35 38.66 -48.97
C PRO A 207 7.78 38.10 -49.08
N ALA A 208 7.91 36.96 -49.78
CA ALA A 208 9.16 36.21 -49.88
C ALA A 208 10.31 37.06 -50.43
N GLY A 209 11.40 37.22 -49.66
CA GLY A 209 12.61 37.91 -50.11
C GLY A 209 13.32 38.76 -49.06
N THR A 210 12.70 39.04 -47.91
CA THR A 210 13.33 39.82 -46.82
C THR A 210 13.76 38.90 -45.67
N SER A 211 15.05 38.59 -45.63
CA SER A 211 15.85 37.94 -44.57
C SER A 211 15.61 36.45 -44.25
N ALA A 212 16.64 35.63 -44.51
CA ALA A 212 16.70 34.20 -44.19
C ALA A 212 16.80 33.87 -42.68
N ASP A 213 17.19 34.85 -41.85
CA ASP A 213 17.28 34.70 -40.38
C ASP A 213 16.00 35.17 -39.65
N GLY A 214 15.01 35.74 -40.34
CA GLY A 214 13.75 36.26 -39.76
C GLY A 214 12.51 35.38 -39.96
N ASP A 215 12.62 34.33 -40.79
CA ASP A 215 11.48 33.51 -41.25
C ASP A 215 11.05 32.41 -40.24
N ALA A 216 11.77 32.24 -39.13
CA ALA A 216 11.48 31.18 -38.15
C ALA A 216 10.30 31.54 -37.22
N ASP A 217 10.09 32.82 -36.92
CA ASP A 217 9.10 33.28 -35.93
C ASP A 217 7.74 33.68 -36.52
N CYS A 218 7.57 33.59 -37.84
CA CYS A 218 6.32 33.93 -38.52
C CYS A 218 5.52 32.69 -38.94
N LEU A 219 4.22 32.88 -39.22
CA LEU A 219 3.33 31.83 -39.70
C LEU A 219 3.44 31.68 -41.20
N ARG A 220 3.79 30.48 -41.67
CA ARG A 220 3.86 30.14 -43.09
C ARG A 220 2.76 29.17 -43.46
N THR A 221 1.91 29.55 -44.40
CA THR A 221 0.83 28.68 -44.91
C THR A 221 1.23 28.05 -46.23
N LEU A 222 1.19 26.73 -46.32
CA LEU A 222 1.55 25.97 -47.52
C LEU A 222 0.42 24.99 -47.90
N PRO A 223 0.09 24.86 -49.20
CA PRO A 223 -0.80 23.80 -49.66
C PRO A 223 -0.08 22.44 -49.58
N ALA A 224 -0.80 21.39 -49.22
CA ALA A 224 -0.34 20.01 -49.26
C ALA A 224 -1.49 19.05 -49.56
N THR A 225 -1.17 17.82 -49.92
CA THR A 225 -2.16 16.75 -50.14
C THR A 225 -1.84 15.60 -49.21
N ILE A 226 -2.87 15.02 -48.58
CA ILE A 226 -2.71 13.85 -47.72
C ILE A 226 -2.57 12.60 -48.58
N GLU A 227 -1.46 11.88 -48.47
CA GLU A 227 -1.23 10.62 -49.18
C GLU A 227 -1.88 9.46 -48.44
N ARG A 228 -1.71 9.41 -47.11
CA ARG A 228 -2.17 8.29 -46.28
C ARG A 228 -2.46 8.76 -44.86
N THR A 229 -3.46 8.15 -44.23
CA THR A 229 -3.78 8.38 -42.81
C THR A 229 -3.59 7.10 -41.99
N GLU A 230 -3.00 7.26 -40.80
CA GLU A 230 -2.74 6.16 -39.87
C GLU A 230 -3.37 6.46 -38.51
N PRO A 231 -4.66 6.11 -38.31
CA PRO A 231 -5.30 6.21 -37.01
C PRO A 231 -4.82 5.08 -36.09
N ASN A 232 -4.16 5.45 -35.00
CA ASN A 232 -3.63 4.53 -34.01
C ASN A 232 -4.41 4.60 -32.69
N ARG A 233 -4.39 3.51 -31.90
CA ARG A 233 -5.04 3.45 -30.57
C ARG A 233 -4.44 4.49 -29.60
N PRO A 234 -5.18 4.93 -28.57
CA PRO A 234 -4.66 5.82 -27.54
C PRO A 234 -3.39 5.20 -26.93
N LYS A 235 -2.29 5.98 -26.93
CA LYS A 235 -0.87 5.64 -26.62
C LYS A 235 0.05 5.29 -27.79
N LYS A 236 -0.47 5.09 -29.00
CA LYS A 236 0.34 5.10 -30.24
C LYS A 236 0.00 6.38 -31.00
N GLY A 237 1.00 7.17 -31.41
CA GLY A 237 0.77 8.41 -32.15
C GLY A 237 0.03 8.13 -33.46
N SER A 238 -0.96 8.96 -33.79
CA SER A 238 -1.65 8.90 -35.09
C SER A 238 -0.97 9.86 -36.06
N TRP A 239 -0.93 9.49 -37.34
CA TRP A 239 -0.12 10.19 -38.34
C TRP A 239 -0.90 10.50 -39.60
N LEU A 240 -0.64 11.66 -40.19
CA LEU A 240 -0.99 12.00 -41.56
C LEU A 240 0.29 12.01 -42.39
N HIS A 241 0.36 11.23 -43.45
CA HIS A 241 1.45 11.25 -44.42
C HIS A 241 1.10 12.24 -45.53
N LEU A 242 2.04 13.13 -45.85
CA LEU A 242 1.87 14.14 -46.88
C LEU A 242 2.50 13.67 -48.18
N ALA A 243 1.80 13.89 -49.29
CA ALA A 243 2.31 13.59 -50.61
C ALA A 243 3.61 14.35 -50.89
N ASP A 244 4.52 13.71 -51.60
CA ASP A 244 5.83 14.26 -52.00
C ASP A 244 6.78 14.61 -50.84
N GLY A 245 6.43 14.23 -49.60
CA GLY A 245 7.25 14.45 -48.41
C GLY A 245 7.51 15.91 -48.05
N ARG A 246 6.72 16.85 -48.60
CA ARG A 246 6.90 18.30 -48.43
C ARG A 246 5.65 18.94 -47.81
N PRO A 247 5.81 19.89 -46.87
CA PRO A 247 7.07 20.36 -46.28
C PRO A 247 7.67 19.38 -45.25
N VAL A 248 6.92 18.38 -44.80
CA VAL A 248 7.36 17.29 -43.92
C VAL A 248 6.73 15.97 -44.38
N ASP A 249 7.38 14.85 -44.11
CA ASP A 249 6.91 13.50 -44.51
C ASP A 249 5.61 13.10 -43.79
N ARG A 250 5.52 13.41 -42.49
CA ARG A 250 4.35 13.07 -41.67
C ARG A 250 4.07 14.11 -40.59
N VAL A 251 2.79 14.23 -40.22
CA VAL A 251 2.30 15.11 -39.17
C VAL A 251 1.66 14.26 -38.07
N ALA A 252 2.10 14.46 -36.82
CA ALA A 252 1.48 13.85 -35.65
C ALA A 252 0.14 14.54 -35.36
N VAL A 253 -0.95 13.78 -35.34
CA VAL A 253 -2.30 14.31 -35.07
C VAL A 253 -3.05 13.48 -34.02
N SER A 254 -4.19 13.99 -33.54
CA SER A 254 -5.08 13.21 -32.70
C SER A 254 -5.71 12.05 -33.48
N GLU A 255 -6.10 10.98 -32.78
CA GLU A 255 -6.80 9.83 -33.38
C GLU A 255 -8.06 10.25 -34.15
N THR A 256 -8.81 11.22 -33.61
CA THR A 256 -9.97 11.83 -34.25
C THR A 256 -9.59 12.47 -35.58
N ALA A 257 -8.58 13.33 -35.60
CA ALA A 257 -8.14 13.99 -36.83
C ALA A 257 -7.64 12.99 -37.88
N ALA A 258 -6.91 11.95 -37.47
CA ALA A 258 -6.46 10.89 -38.38
C ALA A 258 -7.60 10.06 -39.00
N ARG A 259 -8.78 10.01 -38.37
CA ARG A 259 -9.98 9.36 -38.92
C ARG A 259 -10.79 10.27 -39.83
N GLU A 260 -10.82 11.57 -39.51
CA GLU A 260 -11.60 12.55 -40.27
C GLU A 260 -10.93 12.94 -41.59
N PHE A 261 -9.60 13.07 -41.59
CA PHE A 261 -8.83 13.31 -42.81
C PHE A 261 -8.72 12.03 -43.66
N ARG A 262 -8.79 12.16 -44.98
CA ARG A 262 -8.65 11.05 -45.94
C ARG A 262 -7.50 11.26 -46.90
N ALA A 263 -7.00 10.14 -47.44
CA ALA A 263 -6.09 10.17 -48.57
C ALA A 263 -6.73 10.91 -49.76
N GLY A 264 -5.96 11.79 -50.39
CA GLY A 264 -6.40 12.68 -51.48
C GLY A 264 -6.94 14.05 -51.02
N ASP A 265 -7.15 14.26 -49.71
CA ASP A 265 -7.63 15.56 -49.22
C ASP A 265 -6.57 16.64 -49.45
N ARG A 266 -6.99 17.74 -50.09
CA ARG A 266 -6.18 18.96 -50.22
C ARG A 266 -6.31 19.78 -48.94
N VAL A 267 -5.19 20.04 -48.29
CA VAL A 267 -5.13 20.72 -47.00
C VAL A 267 -4.20 21.92 -47.05
N ARG A 268 -4.49 22.92 -46.22
CA ARG A 268 -3.59 24.04 -45.93
C ARG A 268 -2.88 23.76 -44.60
N LEU A 269 -1.55 23.69 -44.66
CA LEU A 269 -0.70 23.52 -43.50
C LEU A 269 -0.22 24.89 -43.03
N THR A 270 -0.41 25.21 -41.75
CA THR A 270 0.22 26.38 -41.12
C THR A 270 1.42 25.92 -40.30
N LEU A 271 2.60 26.41 -40.65
CA LEU A 271 3.85 26.12 -39.99
C LEU A 271 4.29 27.31 -39.12
N TRP A 272 4.89 27.00 -37.98
CA TRP A 272 5.54 27.96 -37.10
C TRP A 272 6.81 27.32 -36.54
N ARG A 273 7.94 28.02 -36.60
CA ARG A 273 9.28 27.48 -36.24
C ARG A 273 9.56 26.10 -36.85
N GLY A 274 9.18 25.91 -38.12
CA GLY A 274 9.36 24.66 -38.86
C GLY A 274 8.42 23.50 -38.46
N SER A 275 7.53 23.69 -37.49
CA SER A 275 6.57 22.66 -37.04
C SER A 275 5.18 22.93 -37.59
N VAL A 276 4.46 21.88 -38.03
CA VAL A 276 3.06 21.99 -38.48
C VAL A 276 2.15 22.19 -37.28
N MET A 277 1.55 23.37 -37.16
CA MET A 277 0.70 23.76 -36.03
C MET A 277 -0.79 23.68 -36.35
N LYS A 278 -1.17 23.76 -37.62
CA LYS A 278 -2.57 23.66 -38.07
C LYS A 278 -2.65 22.93 -39.39
N VAL A 279 -3.64 22.05 -39.52
CA VAL A 279 -4.01 21.36 -40.77
C VAL A 279 -5.48 21.71 -41.03
N GLU A 280 -5.72 22.47 -42.09
CA GLU A 280 -7.05 22.93 -42.48
C GLU A 280 -7.47 22.24 -43.78
N GLY A 281 -8.41 21.31 -43.70
CA GLY A 281 -9.07 20.71 -44.86
C GLY A 281 -10.51 21.20 -44.99
N GLU A 282 -11.18 20.84 -46.08
CA GLU A 282 -12.55 21.28 -46.36
C GLU A 282 -13.57 20.81 -45.31
N ARG A 283 -13.33 19.65 -44.69
CA ARG A 283 -14.26 18.99 -43.76
C ARG A 283 -13.85 19.07 -42.30
N HIS A 284 -12.55 19.23 -42.04
CA HIS A 284 -11.99 19.15 -40.69
C HIS A 284 -10.80 20.08 -40.54
N VAL A 285 -10.71 20.69 -39.35
CA VAL A 285 -9.59 21.54 -38.96
C VAL A 285 -8.96 20.93 -37.72
N TRP A 286 -7.69 20.58 -37.84
CA TRP A 286 -6.88 20.15 -36.71
C TRP A 286 -5.88 21.24 -36.36
N GLN A 287 -5.69 21.45 -35.06
CA GLN A 287 -4.69 22.36 -34.53
C GLN A 287 -3.89 21.64 -33.45
N SER A 288 -2.57 21.78 -33.51
CA SER A 288 -1.66 21.27 -32.49
C SER A 288 -1.91 22.00 -31.17
N HIS A 289 -2.01 21.24 -30.09
CA HIS A 289 -2.17 21.78 -28.76
C HIS A 289 -0.84 22.34 -28.26
N VAL A 290 -0.78 23.66 -28.01
CA VAL A 290 0.39 24.29 -27.40
C VAL A 290 0.22 24.25 -25.90
N THR A 291 1.09 23.51 -25.20
CA THR A 291 1.08 23.43 -23.74
C THR A 291 1.33 24.82 -23.15
N GLY A 292 0.29 25.37 -22.52
CA GLY A 292 0.34 26.70 -21.92
C GLY A 292 0.99 26.72 -20.53
N GLY A 293 1.33 27.92 -20.06
CA GLY A 293 1.90 28.11 -18.72
C GLY A 293 0.98 27.59 -17.60
N GLY A 294 -0.34 27.74 -17.79
CA GLY A 294 -1.36 27.24 -16.87
C GLY A 294 -1.35 25.71 -16.73
N GLU A 295 -1.18 24.97 -17.82
CA GLU A 295 -1.14 23.49 -17.78
C GLU A 295 0.10 22.97 -17.05
N VAL A 296 1.25 23.61 -17.29
CA VAL A 296 2.50 23.30 -16.59
C VAL A 296 2.39 23.64 -15.10
N ALA A 297 1.72 24.74 -14.75
CA ALA A 297 1.45 25.10 -13.36
C ALA A 297 0.52 24.10 -12.66
N VAL A 298 -0.52 23.60 -13.35
CA VAL A 298 -1.40 22.53 -12.84
C VAL A 298 -0.61 21.24 -12.62
N LEU A 299 0.28 20.86 -13.55
CA LEU A 299 1.16 19.71 -13.38
C LEU A 299 2.08 19.86 -12.16
N ALA A 300 2.69 21.04 -11.99
CA ALA A 300 3.54 21.33 -10.82
C ALA A 300 2.76 21.21 -9.50
N ALA A 301 1.55 21.77 -9.44
CA ALA A 301 0.67 21.69 -8.28
C ALA A 301 0.24 20.23 -7.99
N ALA A 302 -0.10 19.46 -9.03
CA ALA A 302 -0.46 18.05 -8.90
C ALA A 302 0.69 17.20 -8.35
N LEU A 303 1.92 17.43 -8.82
CA LEU A 303 3.12 16.76 -8.31
C LEU A 303 3.40 17.13 -6.85
N ALA A 304 3.28 18.41 -6.49
CA ALA A 304 3.46 18.89 -5.12
C ALA A 304 2.42 18.29 -4.15
N LEU A 305 1.13 18.29 -4.52
CA LEU A 305 0.07 17.66 -3.74
C LEU A 305 0.28 16.13 -3.65
N GLY A 306 0.70 15.51 -4.76
CA GLY A 306 1.06 14.10 -4.82
C GLY A 306 2.17 13.72 -3.85
N ALA A 307 3.15 14.60 -3.63
CA ALA A 307 4.22 14.41 -2.65
C ALA A 307 3.71 14.42 -1.20
N GLY A 308 2.52 14.99 -0.94
CA GLY A 308 1.89 15.00 0.36
C GLY A 308 1.57 13.58 0.89
N TYR A 309 1.23 12.63 0.02
CA TYR A 309 0.94 11.25 0.43
C TYR A 309 2.16 10.48 0.97
N PRO A 310 3.31 10.38 0.26
CA PRO A 310 4.52 9.80 0.83
C PRO A 310 5.03 10.60 2.04
N ALA A 311 4.90 11.93 2.04
CA ALA A 311 5.24 12.75 3.22
C ALA A 311 4.40 12.36 4.45
N ALA A 312 3.07 12.23 4.31
CA ALA A 312 2.20 11.79 5.39
C ALA A 312 2.60 10.40 5.93
N ARG A 313 2.98 9.46 5.04
CA ARG A 313 3.49 8.13 5.46
C ARG A 313 4.79 8.24 6.25
N ILE A 314 5.69 9.15 5.89
CA ILE A 314 6.93 9.40 6.63
C ILE A 314 6.61 9.97 8.01
N VAL A 315 5.76 11.00 8.10
CA VAL A 315 5.38 11.64 9.37
C VAL A 315 4.72 10.62 10.32
N LEU A 316 3.80 9.79 9.83
CA LEU A 316 3.17 8.73 10.62
C LEU A 316 4.19 7.72 11.16
N ARG A 317 5.22 7.37 10.37
CA ARG A 317 6.29 6.47 10.78
C ARG A 317 7.25 7.11 11.77
N LEU A 318 7.64 8.37 11.55
CA LEU A 318 8.46 9.14 12.49
C LEU A 318 7.76 9.26 13.85
N ARG A 319 6.43 9.44 13.84
CA ARG A 319 5.63 9.44 15.05
C ARG A 319 5.62 8.08 15.75
N ALA A 320 5.58 6.99 14.97
CA ALA A 320 5.59 5.63 15.48
C ALA A 320 6.99 5.07 15.78
N ARG A 321 8.06 5.88 15.69
CA ARG A 321 9.45 5.42 15.88
C ARG A 321 9.75 4.75 17.24
N ARG A 322 8.94 5.07 18.26
CA ARG A 322 9.05 4.51 19.61
C ARG A 322 8.11 3.32 19.85
N ARG A 323 7.33 2.92 18.85
CA ARG A 323 6.36 1.84 18.96
C ARG A 323 6.97 0.50 18.53
N PRO A 324 6.40 -0.63 18.96
CA PRO A 324 6.76 -1.94 18.45
C PRO A 324 6.67 -1.99 16.92
N ASP A 325 7.66 -2.61 16.29
CA ASP A 325 7.82 -2.64 14.84
C ASP A 325 6.69 -3.40 14.12
N ASP A 326 5.97 -4.26 14.83
CA ASP A 326 4.85 -5.05 14.32
C ASP A 326 3.49 -4.36 14.54
N GLU A 327 3.42 -3.24 15.27
CA GLU A 327 2.18 -2.50 15.47
C GLU A 327 1.69 -1.90 14.13
N VAL A 328 0.39 -2.05 13.84
CA VAL A 328 -0.24 -1.51 12.63
C VAL A 328 -0.39 0.00 12.75
N LEU A 329 0.04 0.72 11.71
CA LEU A 329 -0.10 2.17 11.63
C LEU A 329 -1.51 2.58 11.19
N PRO A 330 -2.02 3.71 11.69
CA PRO A 330 -3.28 4.27 11.21
C PRO A 330 -3.18 4.59 9.72
N SER A 331 -4.34 4.57 9.04
CA SER A 331 -4.42 4.90 7.62
C SER A 331 -3.97 6.35 7.35
N ALA A 332 -3.30 6.57 6.22
CA ALA A 332 -2.98 7.90 5.72
C ALA A 332 -4.16 8.58 4.99
N ALA A 333 -5.31 7.92 4.88
CA ALA A 333 -6.49 8.44 4.19
C ALA A 333 -6.97 9.83 4.67
N PRO A 334 -6.94 10.18 5.98
CA PRO A 334 -7.30 11.53 6.42
C PRO A 334 -6.40 12.63 5.81
N PHE A 335 -5.12 12.34 5.58
CA PHE A 335 -4.21 13.26 4.89
C PHE A 335 -4.53 13.38 3.40
N VAL A 336 -4.93 12.28 2.76
CA VAL A 336 -5.38 12.32 1.36
C VAL A 336 -6.62 13.20 1.22
N ALA A 337 -7.60 13.07 2.12
CA ALA A 337 -8.78 13.94 2.15
C ALA A 337 -8.40 15.42 2.31
N ALA A 338 -7.46 15.73 3.21
CA ALA A 338 -6.95 17.09 3.37
C ALA A 338 -6.24 17.62 2.10
N LEU A 339 -5.47 16.78 1.41
CA LEU A 339 -4.78 17.14 0.16
C LEU A 339 -5.77 17.35 -1.00
N VAL A 340 -6.81 16.52 -1.11
CA VAL A 340 -7.88 16.71 -2.10
C VAL A 340 -8.65 18.00 -1.83
N GLY A 341 -9.01 18.26 -0.57
CA GLY A 341 -9.61 19.52 -0.17
C GLY A 341 -8.73 20.73 -0.51
N THR A 342 -7.41 20.58 -0.34
CA THR A 342 -6.42 21.60 -0.73
C THR A 342 -6.41 21.83 -2.24
N GLY A 343 -6.39 20.76 -3.04
CA GLY A 343 -6.49 20.87 -4.50
C GLY A 343 -7.78 21.54 -4.97
N LEU A 344 -8.91 21.25 -4.31
CA LEU A 344 -10.21 21.75 -4.70
C LEU A 344 -10.31 23.28 -4.59
N TRP A 345 -9.80 23.89 -3.51
CA TRP A 345 -9.83 25.36 -3.38
C TRP A 345 -8.76 26.08 -4.20
N LEU A 346 -7.70 25.36 -4.62
CA LEU A 346 -6.68 25.87 -5.54
C LEU A 346 -7.16 25.96 -7.00
N LEU A 347 -8.13 25.13 -7.41
CA LEU A 347 -8.66 25.13 -8.78
C LEU A 347 -9.22 26.50 -9.21
N PRO A 348 -10.08 27.20 -8.42
CA PRO A 348 -10.54 28.55 -8.76
C PRO A 348 -9.42 29.58 -8.90
N LEU A 349 -8.35 29.48 -8.10
CA LEU A 349 -7.19 30.38 -8.22
C LEU A 349 -6.46 30.16 -9.55
N GLY A 350 -6.24 28.90 -9.94
CA GLY A 350 -5.57 28.55 -11.20
C GLY A 350 -6.42 28.84 -12.43
N TYR A 351 -7.75 28.73 -12.33
CA TYR A 351 -8.67 28.93 -13.46
C TYR A 351 -9.05 30.40 -13.68
N VAL A 352 -9.34 31.14 -12.61
CA VAL A 352 -9.87 32.52 -12.71
C VAL A 352 -8.78 33.58 -12.68
N HIS A 353 -7.61 33.30 -12.08
CA HIS A 353 -6.55 34.30 -11.83
C HIS A 353 -5.18 33.88 -12.37
N SER A 354 -5.16 33.30 -13.57
CA SER A 354 -3.96 32.73 -14.21
C SER A 354 -2.82 33.73 -14.45
N GLU A 355 -3.11 35.02 -14.59
CA GLU A 355 -2.09 36.03 -14.94
C GLU A 355 -1.46 36.74 -13.74
N ALA A 356 -2.11 36.75 -12.58
CA ALA A 356 -1.58 37.38 -11.36
C ALA A 356 -2.22 36.81 -10.08
N PRO A 357 -1.85 35.59 -9.66
CA PRO A 357 -2.51 34.87 -8.57
C PRO A 357 -2.44 35.59 -7.21
N LEU A 358 -1.52 36.55 -7.03
CA LEU A 358 -1.38 37.36 -5.80
C LEU A 358 -1.49 38.87 -6.07
N GLY A 359 -1.92 39.28 -7.26
CA GLY A 359 -1.92 40.68 -7.68
C GLY A 359 -3.08 41.52 -7.13
N THR A 360 -4.12 40.90 -6.58
CA THR A 360 -5.31 41.61 -6.07
C THR A 360 -5.61 41.25 -4.61
N ARG A 361 -6.26 42.17 -3.87
CA ARG A 361 -6.69 41.92 -2.48
C ARG A 361 -7.66 40.75 -2.37
N ALA A 362 -8.50 40.54 -3.39
CA ALA A 362 -9.44 39.43 -3.45
C ALA A 362 -8.71 38.08 -3.56
N THR A 363 -7.67 37.97 -4.39
CA THR A 363 -6.90 36.71 -4.49
C THR A 363 -6.06 36.43 -3.24
N LEU A 364 -5.50 37.47 -2.61
CA LEU A 364 -4.85 37.35 -1.31
C LEU A 364 -5.82 36.85 -0.22
N GLY A 365 -7.04 37.39 -0.19
CA GLY A 365 -8.09 36.95 0.75
C GLY A 365 -8.48 35.49 0.53
N TRP A 366 -8.68 35.07 -0.73
CA TRP A 366 -8.98 33.69 -1.08
C TRP A 366 -7.83 32.74 -0.72
N ALA A 367 -6.59 33.11 -1.04
CA ALA A 367 -5.40 32.32 -0.69
C ALA A 367 -5.23 32.18 0.83
N GLY A 368 -5.49 33.26 1.59
CA GLY A 368 -5.48 33.24 3.05
C GLY A 368 -6.54 32.31 3.63
N ALA A 369 -7.79 32.43 3.17
CA ALA A 369 -8.89 31.58 3.60
C ALA A 369 -8.64 30.09 3.25
N GLY A 370 -8.19 29.82 2.02
CA GLY A 370 -7.84 28.48 1.57
C GLY A 370 -6.71 27.85 2.38
N SER A 371 -5.68 28.64 2.71
CA SER A 371 -4.57 28.18 3.56
C SER A 371 -5.03 27.82 4.98
N LEU A 372 -5.94 28.61 5.56
CA LEU A 372 -6.55 28.29 6.86
C LEU A 372 -7.40 27.02 6.81
N VAL A 373 -8.17 26.82 5.74
CA VAL A 373 -8.94 25.58 5.52
C VAL A 373 -8.02 24.37 5.39
N SER A 374 -6.94 24.46 4.61
CA SER A 374 -5.94 23.40 4.49
C SER A 374 -5.28 23.10 5.83
N LEU A 375 -4.94 24.12 6.63
CA LEU A 375 -4.37 23.93 7.97
C LEU A 375 -5.37 23.24 8.91
N ALA A 376 -6.65 23.64 8.89
CA ALA A 376 -7.70 23.01 9.66
C ALA A 376 -7.89 21.53 9.28
N LEU A 377 -7.90 21.20 7.98
CA LEU A 377 -8.00 19.82 7.50
C LEU A 377 -6.76 18.98 7.86
N LEU A 378 -5.56 19.53 7.76
CA LEU A 378 -4.32 18.84 8.15
C LEU A 378 -4.23 18.64 9.66
N THR A 379 -4.65 19.61 10.47
CA THR A 379 -4.71 19.47 11.93
C THR A 379 -5.78 18.45 12.35
N TRP A 380 -6.93 18.44 11.68
CA TRP A 380 -7.93 17.37 11.82
C TRP A 380 -7.35 16.00 11.43
N ALA A 381 -6.68 15.88 10.29
CA ALA A 381 -6.06 14.62 9.86
C ALA A 381 -4.99 14.14 10.85
N TRP A 382 -4.19 15.06 11.42
CA TRP A 382 -3.22 14.76 12.47
C TRP A 382 -3.89 14.30 13.78
N ARG A 383 -5.04 14.88 14.12
CA ARG A 383 -5.87 14.45 15.27
C ARG A 383 -6.52 13.09 15.02
N ALA A 384 -7.11 12.86 13.86
CA ALA A 384 -7.75 11.61 13.46
C ALA A 384 -6.75 10.44 13.38
N THR A 385 -5.50 10.71 13.01
CA THR A 385 -4.43 9.71 13.00
C THR A 385 -3.71 9.57 14.33
N ARG A 386 -4.11 10.29 15.39
CA ARG A 386 -3.67 9.95 16.75
C ARG A 386 -4.33 8.62 17.09
N ALA A 387 -3.51 7.59 17.16
CA ALA A 387 -3.99 6.32 17.66
C ALA A 387 -4.33 6.51 19.17
N GLY A 388 -5.61 6.37 19.52
CA GLY A 388 -6.11 6.47 20.89
C GLY A 388 -5.61 5.30 21.73
N THR A 389 -5.35 5.53 23.02
CA THR A 389 -5.12 4.44 23.98
C THR A 389 -6.38 3.59 24.08
N PRO A 390 -6.27 2.25 24.21
CA PRO A 390 -7.44 1.42 24.49
C PRO A 390 -8.21 1.98 25.69
N GLY A 391 -9.51 2.18 25.53
CA GLY A 391 -10.37 2.65 26.62
C GLY A 391 -10.62 1.55 27.65
N ALA A 392 -10.92 1.95 28.88
CA ALA A 392 -11.42 1.02 29.90
C ALA A 392 -12.83 0.54 29.52
N PRO A 393 -13.21 -0.71 29.87
CA PRO A 393 -14.55 -1.23 29.63
C PRO A 393 -15.63 -0.26 30.11
N THR A 394 -16.68 -0.08 29.31
CA THR A 394 -17.82 0.77 29.69
C THR A 394 -19.06 -0.09 29.66
N ALA A 395 -19.85 -0.04 30.74
CA ALA A 395 -21.07 -0.83 30.85
C ALA A 395 -22.00 -0.57 29.67
N PRO A 396 -22.48 -1.62 28.98
CA PRO A 396 -23.44 -1.47 27.90
C PRO A 396 -24.81 -1.09 28.45
N ASP A 397 -25.60 -0.40 27.65
CA ASP A 397 -27.03 -0.22 27.92
C ASP A 397 -27.72 -1.54 27.57
N THR A 398 -28.26 -2.25 28.58
CA THR A 398 -28.69 -3.65 28.43
C THR A 398 -30.09 -3.82 27.84
N ALA A 399 -30.82 -2.73 27.63
CA ALA A 399 -32.23 -2.74 27.26
C ALA A 399 -32.49 -3.10 25.78
N GLU A 400 -31.60 -2.72 24.86
CA GLU A 400 -31.80 -2.89 23.41
C GLU A 400 -30.72 -3.79 22.79
N GLU A 401 -31.10 -4.61 21.81
CA GLU A 401 -30.16 -5.41 21.04
C GLU A 401 -29.25 -4.52 20.19
N THR A 402 -27.94 -4.56 20.45
CA THR A 402 -26.94 -3.82 19.69
C THR A 402 -26.03 -4.77 18.94
N PHE A 403 -25.99 -4.65 17.61
CA PHE A 403 -25.10 -5.41 16.74
C PHE A 403 -23.80 -4.66 16.53
N ILE A 404 -22.73 -5.11 17.19
CA ILE A 404 -21.44 -4.45 17.15
C ILE A 404 -20.53 -5.15 16.15
N PRO A 405 -19.94 -4.43 15.17
CA PRO A 405 -18.93 -5.00 14.27
C PRO A 405 -17.72 -5.49 15.07
N ALA A 406 -17.54 -6.81 15.09
CA ALA A 406 -16.50 -7.47 15.87
C ALA A 406 -16.22 -8.86 15.33
N ARG A 407 -14.96 -9.31 15.43
CA ARG A 407 -14.52 -10.58 14.84
C ARG A 407 -13.56 -11.31 15.76
N PHE A 408 -13.77 -12.62 15.90
CA PHE A 408 -12.78 -13.51 16.48
C PHE A 408 -11.77 -13.93 15.40
N LEU A 409 -10.47 -13.82 15.70
CA LEU A 409 -9.41 -14.10 14.73
C LEU A 409 -9.14 -15.60 14.58
N GLU A 410 -9.39 -16.36 15.63
CA GLU A 410 -9.32 -17.82 15.67
C GLU A 410 -10.68 -18.45 15.32
N ALA A 411 -10.62 -19.70 14.86
CA ALA A 411 -11.80 -20.53 14.73
C ALA A 411 -12.12 -21.16 16.09
N THR A 412 -13.32 -20.89 16.61
CA THR A 412 -13.83 -21.46 17.88
C THR A 412 -15.12 -22.24 17.63
N ASP A 413 -15.64 -22.93 18.63
CA ASP A 413 -16.95 -23.62 18.59
C ASP A 413 -18.13 -22.64 18.40
N TYR A 414 -18.01 -21.44 18.97
CA TYR A 414 -18.94 -20.32 18.78
C TYR A 414 -18.59 -19.39 17.61
N ASN A 415 -17.46 -19.60 16.92
CA ASN A 415 -17.05 -18.92 15.69
C ASN A 415 -16.36 -19.88 14.68
N PRO A 416 -17.02 -20.96 14.22
CA PRO A 416 -16.42 -21.88 13.28
C PRO A 416 -16.13 -21.19 11.94
N HIS A 417 -14.98 -21.53 11.34
CA HIS A 417 -14.55 -21.04 10.02
C HIS A 417 -14.56 -19.50 9.87
N HIS A 418 -14.43 -18.76 10.98
CA HIS A 418 -14.47 -17.30 11.00
C HIS A 418 -15.79 -16.71 10.45
N PHE A 419 -16.92 -17.39 10.68
CA PHE A 419 -18.23 -16.94 10.16
C PHE A 419 -18.68 -15.57 10.72
N GLY A 420 -18.30 -15.27 11.96
CA GLY A 420 -18.74 -14.12 12.72
C GLY A 420 -18.19 -12.81 12.17
N THR A 421 -19.10 -11.87 11.90
CA THR A 421 -18.73 -10.50 11.49
C THR A 421 -19.15 -9.45 12.51
N HIS A 422 -20.11 -9.79 13.38
CA HIS A 422 -20.65 -8.94 14.44
C HIS A 422 -20.84 -9.76 15.73
N VAL A 423 -20.89 -9.07 16.86
CA VAL A 423 -21.31 -9.60 18.16
C VAL A 423 -22.54 -8.82 18.61
N VAL A 424 -23.60 -9.54 18.93
CA VAL A 424 -24.84 -8.97 19.47
C VAL A 424 -24.79 -8.98 21.00
N VAL A 425 -25.15 -7.86 21.61
CA VAL A 425 -25.24 -7.66 23.07
C VAL A 425 -26.58 -6.98 23.43
N GLY A 426 -27.06 -7.17 24.64
CA GLY A 426 -28.33 -6.57 25.12
C GLY A 426 -29.57 -7.42 24.82
N GLY A 427 -30.76 -6.88 25.11
CA GLY A 427 -32.03 -7.58 24.87
C GLY A 427 -32.31 -8.73 25.85
N GLY A 428 -31.66 -8.75 27.02
CA GLY A 428 -31.86 -9.78 28.06
C GLY A 428 -31.23 -11.15 27.77
N GLU A 429 -30.62 -11.33 26.61
CA GLU A 429 -29.95 -12.57 26.20
C GLU A 429 -28.42 -12.47 26.26
N PRO A 430 -27.70 -13.60 26.48
CA PRO A 430 -26.24 -13.62 26.52
C PRO A 430 -25.62 -13.14 25.19
N PRO A 431 -24.39 -12.60 25.22
CA PRO A 431 -23.69 -12.18 24.01
C PRO A 431 -23.54 -13.32 22.99
N ALA A 432 -23.70 -13.02 21.71
CA ALA A 432 -23.62 -14.03 20.64
C ALA A 432 -22.90 -13.52 19.39
N VAL A 433 -22.24 -14.41 18.66
CA VAL A 433 -21.59 -14.12 17.37
C VAL A 433 -22.61 -14.29 16.23
N THR A 434 -22.66 -13.33 15.31
CA THR A 434 -23.59 -13.35 14.16
C THR A 434 -22.86 -12.97 12.85
N PRO A 435 -23.29 -13.51 11.68
CA PRO A 435 -22.72 -13.16 10.40
C PRO A 435 -23.27 -11.86 9.81
N HIS A 436 -24.27 -11.23 10.43
CA HIS A 436 -24.98 -10.07 9.86
C HIS A 436 -25.21 -8.92 10.86
N PRO A 437 -25.44 -7.69 10.35
CA PRO A 437 -25.86 -6.55 11.16
C PRO A 437 -27.40 -6.41 11.28
N GLY A 438 -28.18 -7.28 10.63
CA GLY A 438 -29.64 -7.20 10.60
C GLY A 438 -30.30 -7.54 11.95
N PRO A 439 -31.56 -7.11 12.17
CA PRO A 439 -32.27 -7.33 13.43
C PRO A 439 -32.51 -8.82 13.71
N GLY A 440 -32.56 -9.17 15.00
CA GLY A 440 -32.78 -10.52 15.47
C GLY A 440 -31.53 -11.40 15.43
N ARG A 441 -31.58 -12.51 16.18
CA ARG A 441 -30.44 -13.39 16.44
C ARG A 441 -30.37 -14.59 15.49
N TYR A 442 -30.67 -14.37 14.22
CA TYR A 442 -30.64 -15.44 13.22
C TYR A 442 -29.21 -15.99 13.05
N ALA A 443 -29.07 -17.31 13.13
CA ALA A 443 -27.77 -18.00 13.11
C ALA A 443 -26.75 -17.49 14.16
N ALA A 444 -27.23 -16.85 15.23
CA ALA A 444 -26.37 -16.38 16.30
C ALA A 444 -25.85 -17.57 17.12
N ARG A 445 -24.56 -17.57 17.43
CA ARG A 445 -23.95 -18.57 18.32
C ARG A 445 -23.61 -17.94 19.66
N PRO A 446 -24.14 -18.45 20.79
CA PRO A 446 -23.88 -17.86 22.10
C PRO A 446 -22.40 -17.97 22.44
N ILE A 447 -21.85 -16.89 22.97
CA ILE A 447 -20.47 -16.84 23.44
C ILE A 447 -20.45 -17.34 24.89
N PRO A 448 -19.61 -18.34 25.24
CA PRO A 448 -19.53 -18.84 26.60
C PRO A 448 -18.74 -17.87 27.48
N VAL A 449 -19.38 -16.77 27.91
CA VAL A 449 -18.75 -15.68 28.68
C VAL A 449 -18.00 -16.18 29.92
N HIS A 450 -18.55 -17.17 30.63
CA HIS A 450 -17.96 -17.78 31.83
C HIS A 450 -16.60 -18.46 31.58
N ARG A 451 -16.25 -18.78 30.34
CA ARG A 451 -14.95 -19.38 29.98
C ARG A 451 -13.89 -18.34 29.63
N LEU A 452 -14.31 -17.10 29.33
CA LEU A 452 -13.46 -16.07 28.78
C LEU A 452 -12.88 -15.19 29.88
N THR A 453 -11.55 -15.10 29.95
CA THR A 453 -10.86 -14.16 30.83
C THR A 453 -10.05 -13.16 30.01
N LEU A 454 -10.27 -11.87 30.23
CA LEU A 454 -9.51 -10.82 29.56
C LEU A 454 -8.09 -10.77 30.13
N LYS A 455 -7.08 -10.94 29.26
CA LYS A 455 -5.66 -10.76 29.62
C LYS A 455 -5.20 -9.34 29.37
N THR A 456 -5.39 -8.84 28.15
CA THR A 456 -4.92 -7.52 27.76
C THR A 456 -5.67 -6.98 26.55
N VAL A 457 -5.64 -5.66 26.37
CA VAL A 457 -6.14 -4.98 25.17
C VAL A 457 -4.99 -4.25 24.51
N ARG A 458 -4.76 -4.55 23.23
CA ARG A 458 -3.69 -3.98 22.43
C ARG A 458 -4.19 -3.48 21.08
N ARG A 459 -3.30 -2.86 20.33
CA ARG A 459 -3.56 -2.54 18.92
C ARG A 459 -3.35 -3.75 18.03
N ALA A 460 -3.93 -3.66 16.84
CA ALA A 460 -3.64 -4.59 15.78
C ALA A 460 -2.13 -4.64 15.48
N ARG A 461 -1.62 -5.85 15.30
CA ARG A 461 -0.24 -6.18 14.93
C ARG A 461 -0.23 -6.77 13.51
N GLY A 462 0.96 -6.86 12.92
CA GLY A 462 1.11 -7.41 11.58
C GLY A 462 0.69 -8.87 11.45
N GLY A 463 0.71 -9.62 12.57
CA GLY A 463 0.33 -11.04 12.64
C GLY A 463 -1.17 -11.29 12.70
N ASP A 464 -1.99 -10.28 13.04
CA ASP A 464 -3.45 -10.44 13.22
C ASP A 464 -4.23 -10.61 11.91
N GLY A 465 -3.54 -10.64 10.75
CA GLY A 465 -4.17 -10.83 9.44
C GLY A 465 -4.80 -9.57 8.83
N GLU A 466 -5.05 -9.60 7.51
CA GLU A 466 -5.56 -8.44 6.76
C GLU A 466 -7.03 -8.12 7.02
N SER A 467 -7.78 -9.09 7.54
CA SER A 467 -9.19 -8.95 7.91
C SER A 467 -9.40 -7.93 9.03
N VAL A 468 -8.37 -7.61 9.81
CA VAL A 468 -8.39 -6.62 10.88
C VAL A 468 -8.14 -5.21 10.31
N PRO A 469 -9.12 -4.29 10.42
CA PRO A 469 -8.95 -2.91 9.98
C PRO A 469 -7.84 -2.18 10.75
N LYS A 470 -7.16 -1.24 10.07
CA LYS A 470 -5.95 -0.56 10.61
C LYS A 470 -6.18 0.28 11.88
N ASN A 471 -7.42 0.67 12.13
CA ASN A 471 -7.82 1.49 13.27
C ASN A 471 -8.51 0.69 14.39
N TRP A 472 -8.63 -0.64 14.25
CA TRP A 472 -9.26 -1.49 15.25
C TRP A 472 -8.27 -1.91 16.34
N HIS A 473 -8.82 -2.25 17.49
CA HIS A 473 -8.08 -2.81 18.62
C HIS A 473 -8.35 -4.31 18.74
N VAL A 474 -7.48 -5.02 19.44
CA VAL A 474 -7.53 -6.46 19.65
C VAL A 474 -7.46 -6.72 21.15
N ALA A 475 -8.47 -7.40 21.68
CA ALA A 475 -8.47 -7.96 23.02
C ALA A 475 -7.92 -9.40 22.97
N GLU A 476 -6.94 -9.68 23.82
CA GLU A 476 -6.43 -11.02 24.07
C GLU A 476 -7.24 -11.64 25.23
N LEU A 477 -8.03 -12.64 24.89
CA LEU A 477 -8.88 -13.41 25.80
C LEU A 477 -8.27 -14.79 25.99
N ASP A 478 -8.50 -15.39 27.14
CA ASP A 478 -8.15 -16.77 27.44
C ASP A 478 -9.44 -17.54 27.65
N ASP A 479 -9.72 -18.46 26.73
CA ASP A 479 -10.85 -19.38 26.74
C ASP A 479 -10.41 -20.71 27.35
N ALA A 480 -10.57 -20.84 28.66
CA ALA A 480 -10.24 -22.05 29.42
C ALA A 480 -8.83 -22.62 29.12
N GLY A 481 -7.81 -21.75 28.98
CA GLY A 481 -6.43 -22.13 28.66
C GLY A 481 -6.06 -21.99 27.17
N THR A 482 -7.02 -21.67 26.30
CA THR A 482 -6.78 -21.42 24.87
C THR A 482 -6.82 -19.92 24.58
N PRO A 483 -5.74 -19.32 24.05
CA PRO A 483 -5.75 -17.91 23.70
C PRO A 483 -6.67 -17.65 22.50
N VAL A 484 -7.55 -16.65 22.63
CA VAL A 484 -8.51 -16.21 21.61
C VAL A 484 -8.44 -14.69 21.49
N HIS A 485 -8.44 -14.17 20.26
CA HIS A 485 -8.36 -12.75 19.96
C HIS A 485 -9.69 -12.23 19.42
N LEU A 486 -10.23 -11.21 20.07
CA LEU A 486 -11.41 -10.48 19.62
C LEU A 486 -11.00 -9.09 19.13
N THR A 487 -11.37 -8.73 17.90
CA THR A 487 -11.14 -7.40 17.35
C THR A 487 -12.43 -6.64 17.15
N ALA A 488 -12.42 -5.34 17.50
CA ALA A 488 -13.51 -4.40 17.26
C ALA A 488 -12.97 -2.97 17.15
N ALA A 489 -13.83 -2.03 16.75
CA ALA A 489 -13.47 -0.62 16.73
C ALA A 489 -13.15 -0.11 18.15
N PRO A 490 -12.26 0.90 18.30
CA PRO A 490 -11.81 1.37 19.62
C PRO A 490 -12.92 1.87 20.55
N ALA A 491 -14.02 2.39 20.00
CA ALA A 491 -15.16 2.89 20.76
C ALA A 491 -16.10 1.77 21.21
N ASP A 492 -16.15 0.66 20.45
CA ASP A 492 -17.10 -0.42 20.67
C ASP A 492 -16.48 -1.58 21.46
N LEU A 493 -15.16 -1.79 21.35
CA LEU A 493 -14.45 -2.84 22.08
C LEU A 493 -14.66 -2.75 23.60
N PRO A 494 -14.61 -1.57 24.26
CA PRO A 494 -14.89 -1.47 25.68
C PRO A 494 -16.29 -1.93 26.10
N ARG A 495 -17.30 -1.68 25.25
CA ARG A 495 -18.69 -2.08 25.48
C ARG A 495 -18.85 -3.59 25.36
N LEU A 496 -18.23 -4.17 24.34
CA LEU A 496 -18.18 -5.62 24.17
C LEU A 496 -17.47 -6.31 25.32
N LEU A 497 -16.32 -5.80 25.74
CA LEU A 497 -15.56 -6.39 26.84
C LEU A 497 -16.36 -6.36 28.13
N ALA A 498 -17.04 -5.25 28.45
CA ALA A 498 -17.92 -5.19 29.60
C ALA A 498 -19.01 -6.28 29.54
N ALA A 499 -19.67 -6.45 28.38
CA ALA A 499 -20.68 -7.50 28.20
C ALA A 499 -20.14 -8.94 28.29
N LEU A 500 -18.87 -9.15 27.95
CA LEU A 500 -18.22 -10.47 27.98
C LEU A 500 -17.61 -10.81 29.34
N THR A 501 -17.38 -9.81 30.20
CA THR A 501 -16.83 -9.99 31.55
C THR A 501 -17.87 -9.86 32.66
N ASP A 502 -19.09 -9.41 32.34
CA ASP A 502 -20.18 -9.30 33.32
C ASP A 502 -20.80 -10.68 33.54
N ASP A 503 -20.53 -11.28 34.71
CA ASP A 503 -20.95 -12.63 35.09
C ASP A 503 -22.41 -12.64 35.60
N ARG A 504 -23.26 -11.74 35.10
CA ARG A 504 -24.62 -11.59 35.61
C ARG A 504 -25.49 -12.73 35.07
N PRO A 505 -26.07 -13.59 35.93
CA PRO A 505 -26.94 -14.66 35.47
C PRO A 505 -28.19 -14.08 34.77
N PRO A 506 -28.76 -14.80 33.78
CA PRO A 506 -29.96 -14.34 33.09
C PRO A 506 -31.08 -14.13 34.12
N SER A 507 -31.54 -12.88 34.23
CA SER A 507 -32.73 -12.54 35.01
C SER A 507 -33.96 -13.10 34.31
N GLY A 508 -34.30 -14.35 34.60
CA GLY A 508 -35.42 -15.03 33.96
C GLY A 508 -35.55 -16.53 34.26
N ALA A 509 -35.16 -16.99 35.45
CA ALA A 509 -35.66 -18.27 35.96
C ALA A 509 -36.86 -17.95 36.87
N PRO A 510 -38.10 -18.32 36.53
CA PRO A 510 -39.19 -18.25 37.49
C PRO A 510 -38.83 -19.12 38.69
N ALA A 511 -38.94 -18.55 39.89
CA ALA A 511 -38.78 -19.29 41.14
C ALA A 511 -39.68 -20.53 41.11
N ALA A 512 -39.10 -21.70 41.36
CA ALA A 512 -39.87 -22.91 41.59
C ALA A 512 -40.78 -22.68 42.80
N PRO A 513 -42.06 -23.08 42.76
CA PRO A 513 -42.93 -22.96 43.92
C PRO A 513 -42.43 -23.89 45.03
N ASP A 514 -42.26 -23.31 46.22
CA ASP A 514 -41.92 -24.03 47.45
C ASP A 514 -42.90 -25.19 47.66
N GLN A 515 -42.33 -26.38 47.79
CA GLN A 515 -43.03 -27.61 48.15
C GLN A 515 -42.82 -27.86 49.64
N GLU A 516 -43.47 -27.07 50.48
CA GLU A 516 -43.62 -27.33 51.92
C GLU A 516 -45.06 -27.01 52.33
N ASP A 517 -45.88 -28.05 52.43
CA ASP A 517 -46.83 -28.26 53.53
C ASP A 517 -47.69 -29.49 53.22
N LEU A 518 -47.13 -30.66 53.57
CA LEU A 518 -47.84 -31.92 53.53
C LEU A 518 -47.37 -32.80 54.70
N VAL A 519 -47.61 -32.35 55.93
CA VAL A 519 -47.51 -33.19 57.13
C VAL A 519 -48.58 -32.80 58.16
N THR A 520 -49.61 -33.65 58.20
CA THR A 520 -50.34 -34.11 59.40
C THR A 520 -51.28 -33.14 60.14
N GLU A 521 -52.58 -33.33 59.96
CA GLU A 521 -53.46 -33.55 61.11
C GLU A 521 -54.43 -34.69 60.84
N ARG A 522 -54.33 -35.70 61.70
CA ARG A 522 -55.15 -36.90 61.76
C ARG A 522 -56.00 -36.78 63.02
N GLY A 523 -57.27 -36.43 62.82
CA GLY A 523 -58.40 -36.85 63.65
C GLY A 523 -58.68 -36.05 64.93
N GLU A 524 -59.90 -35.50 65.01
CA GLU A 524 -60.79 -35.79 66.14
C GLU A 524 -62.27 -35.49 65.80
N HIS A 525 -63.12 -36.23 66.48
CA HIS A 525 -64.58 -36.34 66.35
C HIS A 525 -65.36 -35.06 66.71
N ALA A 526 -66.55 -34.91 66.11
CA ALA A 526 -67.87 -34.73 66.75
C ALA A 526 -68.78 -33.75 65.99
N GLY A 527 -70.01 -34.19 65.69
CA GLY A 527 -71.09 -33.38 65.12
C GLY A 527 -71.96 -34.16 64.15
#